data_AF-A0A961E7Z2-F1
#
_entry.id   AF-A0A961E7Z2-F1
#
_cell.length_a   1.000
_cell.length_b   1.000
_cell.length_c   1.000
_cell.angle_alpha   90.00
_cell.angle_beta   90.00
_cell.angle_gamma   90.00
#
_symmetry.space_group_name_H-M   'P 1'
#
loop_
_entity.id
_entity.type
_entity.pdbx_description
1 polymer ?
#
loop_
_entity_poly.entity_id
_entity_poly.type
_entity_poly.pdbx_seq_one_letter_code
_entity_poly.pdbx_strand_id
1 'polypeptide(L)'
;MNIADRPRDDVLHLLSLFECDHLPPHLRMVSEQCRSVALTMVNRSMAGPELTAGLRKLLEAKDCFVRQAVIDARSAQGPDL
;
A
#
# COMPACT_ATOMS: atom_id res chain seq x y z
N MET A 1 22.90 15.79 7.43
CA MET A 1 21.90 15.02 6.67
C MET A 1 21.86 15.64 5.27
N ASN A 2 22.30 14.91 4.24
CA ASN A 2 22.47 15.46 2.90
C ASN A 2 21.09 15.63 2.23
N ILE A 3 20.88 16.70 1.46
CA ILE A 3 19.62 16.94 0.72
C ILE A 3 19.33 15.78 -0.27
N ALA A 4 20.36 15.04 -0.68
CA ALA A 4 20.25 13.85 -1.52
C ALA A 4 19.61 12.62 -0.85
N ASP A 5 19.54 12.57 0.49
CA ASP A 5 19.02 11.40 1.23
C ASP A 5 17.53 11.54 1.60
N ARG A 6 16.89 12.67 1.30
CA ARG A 6 15.46 12.86 1.58
C ARG A 6 14.63 12.14 0.51
N PRO A 7 13.65 11.30 0.89
CA PRO A 7 12.71 10.78 -0.07
C PRO A 7 12.04 11.95 -0.78
N ARG A 8 12.01 11.92 -2.11
CA ARG A 8 11.39 12.96 -2.92
C ARG A 8 9.88 13.04 -2.61
N ASP A 9 9.30 14.22 -2.79
CA ASP A 9 7.89 14.48 -2.45
C ASP A 9 6.91 13.53 -3.18
N ASP A 10 7.24 13.08 -4.40
CA ASP A 10 6.45 12.11 -5.14
C ASP A 10 6.43 10.73 -4.46
N VAL A 11 7.57 10.29 -3.93
CA VAL A 11 7.67 9.04 -3.18
C VAL A 11 6.96 9.16 -1.84
N LEU A 12 7.11 10.28 -1.13
CA LEU A 12 6.41 10.52 0.15
C LEU A 12 4.89 10.52 -0.04
N HIS A 13 4.40 11.17 -1.10
CA HIS A 13 2.98 11.15 -1.43
C HIS A 13 2.49 9.72 -1.68
N LEU A 14 3.20 8.92 -2.48
CA LEU A 14 2.82 7.53 -2.73
C LEU A 14 2.86 6.67 -1.46
N LEU A 15 3.87 6.83 -0.61
CA LEU A 15 3.97 6.09 0.66
C LEU A 15 2.78 6.37 1.57
N SER A 16 2.28 7.62 1.61
CA SER A 16 1.10 7.96 2.42
C SER A 16 -0.17 7.19 1.99
N LEU A 17 -0.25 6.77 0.73
CA LEU A 17 -1.37 5.98 0.20
C LEU A 17 -1.30 4.50 0.64
N PHE A 18 -0.19 4.05 1.25
CA PHE A 18 -0.06 2.74 1.87
C PHE A 18 -0.40 2.74 3.37
N GLU A 19 -0.75 3.89 3.95
CA GLU A 19 -1.26 3.93 5.32
C GLU A 19 -2.51 3.05 5.44
N CYS A 20 -2.52 2.20 6.45
CA CYS A 20 -3.57 1.21 6.69
C CYS A 20 -4.08 1.27 8.13
N ASP A 21 -3.58 2.21 8.93
CA ASP A 21 -3.88 2.27 10.35
C ASP A 21 -5.31 2.73 10.68
N HIS A 22 -6.05 3.16 9.68
CA HIS A 22 -7.47 3.49 9.74
C HIS A 22 -8.38 2.34 9.32
N LEU A 23 -7.82 1.25 8.76
CA LEU A 23 -8.61 0.14 8.24
C LEU A 23 -9.05 -0.82 9.36
N PRO A 24 -10.23 -1.44 9.24
CA PRO A 24 -10.63 -2.58 10.06
C PRO A 24 -9.61 -3.73 9.99
N PRO A 25 -9.49 -4.57 11.03
CA PRO A 25 -8.40 -5.56 11.13
C PRO A 25 -8.24 -6.47 9.90
N HIS A 26 -9.34 -6.98 9.34
CA HIS A 26 -9.30 -7.88 8.18
C HIS A 26 -8.82 -7.20 6.89
N LEU A 27 -9.09 -5.91 6.71
CA LEU A 27 -8.59 -5.14 5.56
C LEU A 27 -7.16 -4.63 5.78
N ARG A 28 -6.82 -4.31 7.04
CA ARG A 28 -5.47 -3.91 7.40
C ARG A 28 -4.45 -5.00 7.11
N MET A 29 -4.76 -6.25 7.47
CA MET A 29 -3.85 -7.39 7.30
C MET A 29 -3.36 -7.55 5.84
N VAL A 30 -4.23 -7.38 4.85
CA VAL A 30 -3.84 -7.45 3.43
C VAL A 30 -3.08 -6.19 2.98
N SER A 31 -3.47 -5.03 3.48
CA SER A 31 -2.85 -3.74 3.14
C SER A 31 -1.42 -3.61 3.69
N GLU A 32 -1.18 -4.12 4.90
CA GLU A 32 0.13 -4.12 5.57
C GLU A 32 1.21 -4.84 4.77
N GLN A 33 0.86 -5.93 4.07
CA GLN A 33 1.80 -6.66 3.22
C GLN A 33 2.34 -5.77 2.08
N CYS A 34 1.45 -5.01 1.45
CA CYS A 34 1.84 -4.06 0.40
C CYS A 34 2.63 -2.87 0.99
N ARG A 35 2.23 -2.34 2.16
CA ARG A 35 2.98 -1.28 2.87
C ARG A 35 4.42 -1.72 3.16
N SER A 36 4.60 -2.95 3.64
CA SER A 36 5.93 -3.52 3.93
C SER A 36 6.83 -3.59 2.70
N VAL A 37 6.29 -4.05 1.56
CA VAL A 37 7.04 -4.08 0.29
C VAL A 37 7.40 -2.66 -0.15
N ALA A 38 6.47 -1.71 -0.08
CA ALA A 38 6.71 -0.32 -0.45
C ALA A 38 7.85 0.30 0.37
N LEU A 39 7.81 0.15 1.71
CA LEU A 39 8.87 0.63 2.60
C LEU A 39 10.21 -0.05 2.32
N THR A 40 10.21 -1.36 2.05
CA THR A 40 11.43 -2.10 1.70
C THR A 40 12.07 -1.55 0.43
N MET A 41 11.28 -1.23 -0.61
CA MET A 41 11.83 -0.70 -1.87
C MET A 41 12.39 0.72 -1.69
N VAL A 42 11.71 1.58 -0.93
CA VAL A 42 12.20 2.95 -0.66
C VAL A 42 13.47 2.92 0.20
N ASN A 43 13.57 2.00 1.17
CA ASN A 43 14.74 1.89 2.04
C ASN A 43 15.99 1.30 1.35
N ARG A 44 15.88 0.79 0.12
CA ARG A 44 17.02 0.27 -0.67
C ARG A 44 17.80 1.36 -1.42
N SER A 45 17.60 2.64 -1.06
CA SER A 45 18.19 3.80 -1.77
C SER A 45 17.88 3.81 -3.28
N MET A 46 16.78 3.17 -3.68
CA MET A 46 16.28 3.22 -5.05
C MET A 46 15.74 4.62 -5.34
N ALA A 47 15.90 5.09 -6.57
CA ALA A 47 15.38 6.39 -6.99
C ALA A 47 15.06 6.39 -8.48
N GLY A 48 14.24 7.36 -8.91
CA GLY A 48 13.91 7.54 -10.33
C GLY A 48 12.56 6.97 -10.73
N PRO A 49 12.22 7.07 -12.03
CA PRO A 49 10.87 6.81 -12.54
C PRO A 49 10.40 5.37 -12.32
N GLU A 50 11.30 4.39 -12.33
CA GLU A 50 10.96 2.98 -12.11
C GLU A 50 10.53 2.69 -10.66
N LEU A 51 11.11 3.37 -9.67
CA LEU A 51 10.63 3.26 -8.29
C LEU A 51 9.20 3.77 -8.18
N THR A 52 8.95 4.98 -8.69
CA THR A 52 7.61 5.59 -8.68
C THR A 52 6.60 4.74 -9.46
N ALA A 53 7.00 4.15 -10.60
CA ALA A 53 6.16 3.23 -11.37
C ALA A 53 5.86 1.93 -10.60
N GLY A 54 6.86 1.35 -9.93
CA GLY A 54 6.68 0.16 -9.09
C GLY A 54 5.75 0.42 -7.90
N LEU A 55 5.91 1.56 -7.22
CA LEU A 55 5.04 1.97 -6.11
C LEU A 55 3.58 2.16 -6.55
N ARG A 56 3.33 2.76 -7.73
CA ARG A 56 1.95 2.87 -8.28
C ARG A 56 1.34 1.51 -8.58
N LYS A 57 2.09 0.61 -9.23
CA LYS A 57 1.61 -0.76 -9.51
C LYS A 57 1.31 -1.53 -8.21
N LEU A 58 2.16 -1.37 -7.20
CA LEU A 58 1.94 -2.00 -5.90
C LEU A 58 0.71 -1.42 -5.18
N LEU A 59 0.44 -0.12 -5.34
CA LEU A 59 -0.76 0.52 -4.80
C LEU A 59 -2.03 -0.03 -5.46
N GLU A 60 -2.03 -0.19 -6.79
CA GLU A 60 -3.13 -0.83 -7.52
C GLU A 60 -3.36 -2.27 -7.04
N ALA A 61 -2.30 -3.04 -6.81
CA ALA A 61 -2.38 -4.39 -6.27
C ALA A 61 -3.00 -4.39 -4.86
N LYS A 62 -2.54 -3.49 -3.97
CA LYS A 62 -3.11 -3.30 -2.63
C LYS A 62 -4.62 -3.05 -2.69
N ASP A 63 -5.06 -2.13 -3.55
CA ASP A 63 -6.47 -1.79 -3.70
C ASP A 63 -7.29 -2.97 -4.27
N CYS A 64 -6.72 -3.78 -5.17
CA CYS A 64 -7.33 -5.04 -5.61
C CYS A 64 -7.55 -6.01 -4.45
N PHE A 65 -6.53 -6.24 -3.62
CA PHE A 65 -6.63 -7.17 -2.49
C PHE A 65 -7.61 -6.68 -1.42
N VAL A 66 -7.61 -5.37 -1.11
CA VAL A 66 -8.59 -4.78 -0.19
C VAL A 66 -10.01 -4.94 -0.73
N ARG A 67 -10.24 -4.67 -2.02
CA ARG A 67 -11.56 -4.90 -2.64
C ARG A 67 -12.01 -6.35 -2.54
N GLN A 68 -11.12 -7.31 -2.76
CA GLN A 68 -11.45 -8.73 -2.60
C GLN A 68 -11.78 -9.07 -1.14
N ALA A 69 -10.99 -8.58 -0.17
CA ALA A 69 -11.27 -8.80 1.24
C ALA A 69 -12.63 -8.24 1.69
N VAL A 70 -13.08 -7.12 1.09
CA VAL A 70 -14.43 -6.58 1.30
C VAL A 70 -15.50 -7.52 0.73
N ILE A 71 -15.28 -8.08 -0.47
CA ILE A 71 -16.20 -9.04 -1.09
C ILE A 71 -16.34 -10.28 -0.20
N ASP A 72 -15.22 -10.84 0.24
CA ASP A 72 -15.19 -12.03 1.10
C ASP A 72 -15.93 -11.79 2.42
N ALA A 73 -15.68 -10.62 3.04
CA ALA A 73 -16.36 -10.23 4.28
C ALA A 73 -17.88 -10.09 4.11
N ARG A 74 -18.36 -9.60 2.96
CA ARG A 74 -19.79 -9.51 2.65
C ARG A 74 -20.41 -10.89 2.40
N SER A 75 -19.71 -11.76 1.66
CA SER A 75 -20.18 -13.12 1.40
C SER A 75 -20.27 -13.97 2.67
N ALA A 76 -19.38 -13.74 3.64
CA ALA A 76 -19.42 -14.41 4.94
C ALA A 76 -20.59 -13.99 5.84
N GLN A 77 -21.21 -12.83 5.59
CA GLN A 77 -22.36 -12.34 6.37
C GLN A 77 -23.69 -12.97 5.95
N GLY A 78 -23.73 -13.76 4.87
CA GLY A 78 -24.94 -14.38 4.32
C GLY A 78 -25.91 -13.34 3.72
N PRO A 79 -26.86 -13.75 2.86
CA PRO A 79 -27.99 -12.88 2.55
C PRO A 79 -28.81 -12.71 3.83
N ASP A 80 -28.95 -11.49 4.33
CA ASP A 80 -29.97 -11.17 5.35
C ASP A 80 -31.30 -11.79 4.89
N LEU A 81 -31.86 -12.67 5.73
CA LEU A 81 -33.19 -13.28 5.55
C LEU A 81 -34.29 -12.24 5.80
#